data_AF-A0A817I5K7-F1
#
_entry.id   AF-A0A817I5K7-F1
#
_cell.length_a   1.000
_cell.length_b   1.000
_cell.length_c   1.000
_cell.angle_alpha   90.00
_cell.angle_beta   90.00
_cell.angle_gamma   90.00
#
_symmetry.space_group_name_H-M   'P 1'
#
loop_
_entity.id
_entity.type
_entity.pdbx_description
1 polymer ?
#
loop_
_entity_poly.entity_id
_entity_poly.type
_entity_poly.pdbx_seq_one_letter_code
_entity_poly.pdbx_strand_id
1 'polypeptide(L)'
;MTLNDIDKRISDLREEATKIKEVYKKVAIFLHANAIVAINDDVVEYLQYFIREEQMKQSAGASNSDVIVGLNNLMKEFGENMELLKKTLKEQKQSEDLQDVLKPDEVFKLVTTLYKLPITGVQIQQQVEGIRFSEEKHTYKREKHIELPARAASSKVMKELKHIVSTHENN
;
A
#
# COMPACT_ATOMS: atom_id res chain seq x y z
N MET A 1 -5.39 -26.56 -27.46
CA MET A 1 -4.62 -25.30 -27.36
C MET A 1 -3.44 -25.45 -28.32
N THR A 2 -3.46 -24.71 -29.42
CA THR A 2 -2.43 -24.77 -30.46
C THR A 2 -1.26 -23.86 -30.10
N LEU A 3 -0.08 -24.06 -30.68
CA LEU A 3 1.11 -23.23 -30.43
C LEU A 3 0.82 -21.73 -30.67
N ASN A 4 0.03 -21.43 -31.72
CA ASN A 4 -0.42 -20.08 -32.04
C ASN A 4 -1.31 -19.45 -30.95
N ASP A 5 -2.09 -20.24 -30.21
CA ASP A 5 -2.92 -19.73 -29.11
C ASP A 5 -2.05 -19.30 -27.93
N ILE A 6 -0.92 -19.99 -27.70
CA ILE A 6 0.03 -19.68 -26.64
C ILE A 6 0.81 -18.40 -26.98
N ASP A 7 1.30 -18.27 -28.21
CA ASP A 7 2.03 -17.07 -28.64
C ASP A 7 1.14 -15.82 -28.62
N LYS A 8 -0.12 -15.96 -29.04
CA LYS A 8 -1.10 -14.88 -28.93
C LYS A 8 -1.35 -14.50 -27.47
N ARG A 9 -1.49 -15.49 -26.59
CA ARG A 9 -1.66 -15.24 -25.15
C ARG A 9 -0.47 -14.53 -24.52
N ILE A 10 0.75 -14.88 -24.92
CA ILE A 10 1.98 -14.21 -24.47
C ILE A 10 2.00 -12.75 -24.93
N SER A 11 1.61 -12.49 -26.18
CA SER A 11 1.52 -11.12 -26.71
C SER A 11 0.50 -10.28 -25.94
N ASP A 12 -0.72 -10.81 -25.72
CA ASP A 12 -1.78 -10.11 -25.00
C ASP A 12 -1.35 -9.78 -23.56
N LEU A 13 -0.66 -10.70 -22.89
CA LEU A 13 -0.13 -10.49 -21.54
C LEU A 13 0.96 -9.40 -21.49
N ARG A 14 1.84 -9.33 -22.51
CA ARG A 14 2.87 -8.28 -22.60
C ARG A 14 2.26 -6.90 -22.85
N GLU A 15 1.22 -6.84 -23.65
CA GLU A 15 0.49 -5.59 -23.90
C GLU A 15 -0.21 -5.09 -22.63
N GLU A 16 -0.87 -5.98 -21.88
CA GLU A 16 -1.44 -5.62 -20.59
C GLU A 16 -0.38 -5.17 -19.58
N ALA A 17 0.74 -5.89 -19.48
CA ALA A 17 1.83 -5.50 -18.58
C ALA A 17 2.36 -4.09 -18.87
N THR A 18 2.41 -3.72 -20.16
CA THR A 18 2.81 -2.37 -20.59
C THR A 18 1.79 -1.32 -20.15
N LYS A 19 0.50 -1.56 -20.38
CA LYS A 19 -0.59 -0.66 -19.96
C LYS A 19 -0.64 -0.48 -18.44
N ILE A 20 -0.46 -1.56 -17.69
CA ILE A 20 -0.38 -1.52 -16.22
C ILE A 20 0.80 -0.65 -15.77
N LYS A 21 1.97 -0.84 -16.38
CA LYS A 21 3.18 -0.06 -16.06
C LYS A 21 2.99 1.44 -16.31
N GLU A 22 2.33 1.81 -17.40
CA GLU A 22 2.03 3.21 -17.72
C GLU A 22 1.08 3.85 -16.70
N VAL A 23 0.01 3.14 -16.32
CA VAL A 23 -0.92 3.61 -15.28
C VAL A 23 -0.19 3.73 -13.94
N TYR A 24 0.61 2.74 -13.57
CA TYR A 24 1.39 2.76 -12.34
C TYR A 24 2.32 3.97 -12.27
N LYS A 25 3.02 4.30 -13.37
CA LYS A 25 3.86 5.50 -13.45
C LYS A 25 3.06 6.78 -13.18
N LYS A 26 1.88 6.94 -13.79
CA LYS A 26 1.03 8.13 -13.61
C LYS A 26 0.50 8.25 -12.18
N VAL A 27 0.07 7.14 -11.60
CA VAL A 27 -0.42 7.09 -10.20
C VAL A 27 0.73 7.36 -9.22
N ALA A 28 1.93 6.82 -9.45
CA ALA A 28 3.10 7.09 -8.62
C ALA A 28 3.48 8.58 -8.62
N ILE A 29 3.45 9.23 -9.80
CA ILE A 29 3.68 10.69 -9.92
C ILE A 29 2.61 11.46 -9.14
N PHE A 30 1.33 11.12 -9.32
CA PHE A 30 0.23 11.76 -8.58
C PHE A 30 0.39 11.62 -7.07
N LEU A 31 0.62 10.41 -6.57
CA LEU A 31 0.78 10.13 -5.15
C LEU A 31 1.96 10.90 -4.59
N HIS A 32 3.08 10.95 -5.31
CA HIS A 32 4.25 11.71 -4.88
C HIS A 32 3.99 13.22 -4.86
N ALA A 33 3.37 13.77 -5.90
CA ALA A 33 3.06 15.20 -5.97
C ALA A 33 2.10 15.66 -4.86
N ASN A 34 1.23 14.76 -4.40
CA ASN A 34 0.26 15.01 -3.33
C ASN A 34 0.67 14.43 -1.97
N ALA A 35 1.84 13.81 -1.87
CA ALA A 35 2.30 13.25 -0.60
C ALA A 35 2.77 14.40 0.31
N ILE A 36 2.27 14.39 1.55
CA ILE A 36 2.69 15.33 2.59
C ILE A 36 4.19 15.16 2.89
N VAL A 37 4.70 13.93 2.76
CA VAL A 37 6.13 13.60 2.82
C VAL A 37 6.51 13.01 1.47
N ALA A 38 7.45 13.64 0.76
CA ALA A 38 7.85 13.27 -0.59
C ALA A 38 8.24 11.78 -0.73
N ILE A 39 8.77 11.17 0.32
CA ILE A 39 9.22 9.79 0.31
C ILE A 39 8.81 9.17 1.64
N ASN A 40 7.97 8.13 1.59
CA ASN A 40 7.72 7.29 2.75
C ASN A 40 8.79 6.18 2.74
N ASP A 41 9.83 6.36 3.57
CA ASP A 41 10.91 5.39 3.76
C ASP A 41 10.48 4.17 4.61
N ASP A 42 9.28 4.19 5.21
CA ASP A 42 8.77 3.13 6.08
C ASP A 42 8.63 1.80 5.32
N VAL A 43 8.39 1.84 4.00
CA VAL A 43 8.31 0.62 3.16
C VAL A 43 9.63 -0.17 3.18
N VAL A 44 10.78 0.53 3.20
CA VAL A 44 12.09 -0.13 3.31
C VAL A 44 12.23 -0.76 4.69
N GLU A 45 11.78 -0.08 5.74
CA GLU A 45 11.80 -0.60 7.10
C GLU A 45 10.92 -1.85 7.26
N TYR A 46 9.75 -1.89 6.62
CA TYR A 46 8.89 -3.06 6.56
C TYR A 46 9.55 -4.23 5.82
N LEU A 47 10.18 -3.99 4.67
CA LEU A 47 10.89 -5.04 3.92
C LEU A 47 12.05 -5.61 4.74
N GLN A 48 12.81 -4.76 5.43
CA GLN A 48 13.87 -5.19 6.34
C GLN A 48 13.32 -6.02 7.50
N TYR A 49 12.18 -5.62 8.07
CA TYR A 49 11.50 -6.41 9.09
C TYR A 49 11.14 -7.81 8.58
N PHE A 50 10.52 -7.94 7.41
CA PHE A 50 10.18 -9.25 6.83
C PHE A 50 11.41 -10.11 6.51
N ILE A 51 12.48 -9.51 5.99
CA ILE A 51 13.74 -10.23 5.74
C ILE A 51 14.30 -10.81 7.05
N ARG A 52 14.28 -10.03 8.14
CA ARG A 52 14.74 -10.50 9.46
C ARG A 52 13.90 -11.66 9.98
N GLU A 53 12.57 -11.56 9.89
CA GLU A 53 11.67 -12.65 10.30
C GLU A 53 11.93 -13.93 9.50
N GLU A 54 12.09 -13.84 8.18
CA GLU A 54 12.39 -15.00 7.35
C GLU A 54 13.78 -15.59 7.62
N GLN A 55 14.79 -14.76 7.90
CA GLN A 55 16.11 -15.24 8.34
C GLN A 55 16.04 -15.97 9.70
N MET A 56 15.21 -15.49 10.63
CA MET A 56 14.98 -16.17 11.91
C MET A 56 14.30 -17.54 11.71
N LYS A 57 13.30 -17.62 10.82
CA LYS A 57 12.67 -18.90 10.46
C LYS A 57 13.65 -19.86 9.77
N GLN A 58 14.54 -19.35 8.92
CA GLN A 58 15.59 -20.13 8.28
C GLN A 58 16.55 -20.73 9.32
N SER A 59 16.94 -19.92 10.31
CA SER A 59 17.77 -20.33 11.44
C SER A 59 17.08 -21.39 12.31
N ALA A 60 15.75 -21.42 12.32
CA ALA A 60 14.93 -22.44 12.99
C ALA A 60 14.65 -23.69 12.11
N GLY A 61 15.22 -23.77 10.90
CA GLY A 61 15.15 -24.94 10.01
C GLY A 61 14.17 -24.83 8.85
N ALA A 62 13.58 -23.66 8.58
CA ALA A 62 12.74 -23.44 7.41
C ALA A 62 13.58 -23.39 6.11
N SER A 63 13.06 -23.96 5.02
CA SER A 63 13.65 -23.85 3.69
C SER A 63 12.98 -22.71 2.92
N ASN A 64 13.45 -21.48 3.17
CA ASN A 64 12.89 -20.23 2.64
C ASN A 64 13.96 -19.33 2.00
N SER A 65 15.05 -19.91 1.51
CA SER A 65 16.14 -19.17 0.85
C SER A 65 15.66 -18.33 -0.33
N ASP A 66 14.77 -18.89 -1.15
CA ASP A 66 14.27 -18.21 -2.36
C ASP A 66 13.39 -17.01 -2.00
N VAL A 67 12.68 -17.08 -0.88
CA VAL A 67 11.86 -15.99 -0.35
C VAL A 67 12.75 -14.85 0.14
N ILE A 68 13.83 -15.16 0.87
CA ILE A 68 14.80 -14.16 1.33
C ILE A 68 15.49 -13.48 0.14
N VAL A 69 15.88 -14.25 -0.89
CA VAL A 69 16.47 -13.71 -2.12
C VAL A 69 15.47 -12.81 -2.85
N GLY A 70 14.22 -13.24 -2.98
CA GLY A 70 13.15 -12.46 -3.59
C GLY A 70 12.88 -11.15 -2.85
N LEU A 71 12.83 -11.17 -1.52
CA LEU A 71 12.64 -9.97 -0.69
C LEU A 71 13.82 -9.00 -0.79
N ASN A 72 15.05 -9.50 -0.83
CA ASN A 72 16.24 -8.66 -1.04
C ASN A 72 16.24 -8.01 -2.43
N ASN A 73 15.89 -8.77 -3.47
CA ASN A 73 15.76 -8.24 -4.83
C ASN A 73 14.67 -7.18 -4.90
N LEU A 74 13.52 -7.43 -4.28
CA LEU A 74 12.42 -6.46 -4.22
C LEU A 74 12.82 -5.18 -3.49
N MET A 75 13.54 -5.29 -2.36
CA MET A 75 14.05 -4.12 -1.63
C MET A 75 15.04 -3.31 -2.48
N LYS A 76 15.91 -3.99 -3.23
CA LYS A 76 16.86 -3.35 -4.14
C LYS A 76 16.15 -2.67 -5.31
N GLU A 77 15.23 -3.35 -5.98
CA GLU A 77 14.44 -2.80 -7.08
C GLU A 77 13.60 -1.61 -6.61
N PHE A 78 13.03 -1.68 -5.40
CA PHE A 78 12.30 -0.57 -4.80
C PHE A 78 13.22 0.64 -4.61
N GLY A 79 14.41 0.45 -4.03
CA GLY A 79 15.41 1.52 -3.88
C GLY A 79 15.84 2.14 -5.22
N GLU A 80 16.10 1.33 -6.23
CA GLU A 80 16.45 1.80 -7.58
C GLU A 80 15.30 2.60 -8.22
N ASN A 81 14.07 2.12 -8.10
CA ASN A 81 12.88 2.81 -8.59
C ASN A 81 12.64 4.12 -7.84
N MET A 82 12.90 4.17 -6.54
CA MET A 82 12.83 5.38 -5.74
C MET A 82 13.88 6.41 -6.17
N GLU A 83 15.12 6.00 -6.38
CA GLU A 83 16.18 6.92 -6.83
C GLU A 83 15.91 7.44 -8.25
N LEU A 84 15.44 6.57 -9.15
CA LEU A 84 14.99 6.97 -10.47
C LEU A 84 13.84 7.98 -10.38
N LEU A 85 12.85 7.71 -9.53
CA LEU A 85 11.72 8.61 -9.30
C LEU A 85 12.20 9.96 -8.75
N LYS A 86 13.04 9.98 -7.71
CA LYS A 86 13.65 11.21 -7.15
C LYS A 86 14.39 12.01 -8.21
N LYS A 87 15.13 11.33 -9.10
CA LYS A 87 15.87 11.97 -10.20
C LYS A 87 14.92 12.58 -11.22
N THR A 88 13.95 11.81 -11.73
CA THR A 88 12.93 12.29 -12.68
C THR A 88 12.14 13.48 -12.11
N LEU A 89 11.83 13.46 -10.81
CA LEU A 89 11.13 14.57 -10.15
C LEU A 89 12.00 15.82 -9.97
N LYS A 90 13.29 15.67 -9.70
CA LYS A 90 14.23 16.80 -9.66
C LYS A 90 14.37 17.44 -11.04
N GLU A 91 14.43 16.62 -12.09
CA GLU A 91 14.47 17.06 -13.48
C GLU A 91 13.15 17.75 -13.89
N GLN A 92 12.00 17.21 -13.45
CA GLN A 92 10.69 17.81 -13.72
C GLN A 92 10.38 19.07 -12.92
N LYS A 93 10.95 19.26 -11.71
CA LYS A 93 10.87 20.55 -10.99
C LYS A 93 11.65 21.67 -11.66
N GLN A 94 12.60 21.34 -12.54
CA GLN A 94 13.37 22.31 -13.33
C GLN A 94 12.69 22.67 -14.66
N SER A 95 11.79 21.83 -15.18
CA SER A 95 10.87 22.21 -16.24
C SER A 95 9.63 22.85 -15.63
N GLU A 96 9.23 24.05 -16.08
CA GLU A 96 8.01 24.73 -15.63
C GLU A 96 6.69 23.96 -15.94
N ASP A 97 6.77 22.75 -16.49
CA ASP A 97 5.67 21.84 -16.86
C ASP A 97 5.12 21.00 -15.68
N LEU A 98 5.09 21.55 -14.47
CA LEU A 98 4.25 21.00 -13.38
C LEU A 98 2.74 21.20 -13.65
N GLN A 99 2.34 21.56 -14.87
CA GLN A 99 0.94 21.79 -15.25
C GLN A 99 0.15 20.50 -15.55
N ASP A 100 0.81 19.34 -15.69
CA ASP A 100 0.12 18.06 -15.93
C ASP A 100 0.15 17.13 -14.69
N VAL A 101 0.06 17.72 -13.49
CA VAL A 101 -0.23 16.94 -12.28
C VAL A 101 -1.66 16.43 -12.42
N LEU A 102 -1.79 15.11 -12.57
CA LEU A 102 -3.07 14.42 -12.65
C LEU A 102 -4.02 14.94 -11.57
N LYS A 103 -5.26 15.26 -11.95
CA LYS A 103 -6.28 15.62 -10.96
C LYS A 103 -6.75 14.36 -10.23
N PRO A 104 -7.22 14.46 -8.97
CA PRO A 104 -7.76 13.31 -8.24
C PRO A 104 -8.82 12.52 -9.05
N ASP A 105 -9.68 13.22 -9.78
CA ASP A 105 -10.73 12.60 -10.62
C ASP A 105 -10.15 11.79 -11.80
N GLU A 106 -8.96 12.13 -12.28
CA GLU A 106 -8.29 11.43 -13.37
C GLU A 106 -7.62 10.15 -12.90
N VAL A 107 -7.22 10.08 -11.63
CA VAL A 107 -6.70 8.87 -11.00
C VAL A 107 -7.77 7.79 -10.95
N PHE A 108 -9.00 8.13 -10.57
CA PHE A 108 -10.12 7.19 -10.57
C PHE A 108 -10.44 6.66 -11.98
N LYS A 109 -10.30 7.52 -13.01
CA LYS A 109 -10.43 7.09 -14.41
C LYS A 109 -9.32 6.10 -14.80
N LEU A 110 -8.08 6.34 -14.39
CA LEU A 110 -6.96 5.41 -14.62
C LEU A 110 -7.19 4.06 -13.93
N VAL A 111 -7.62 4.04 -12.67
CA VAL A 111 -7.95 2.79 -11.96
C VAL A 111 -9.09 2.06 -12.66
N THR A 112 -10.10 2.78 -13.14
CA THR A 112 -11.21 2.20 -13.92
C THR A 112 -10.71 1.59 -15.24
N THR A 113 -9.67 2.17 -15.87
CA THR A 113 -9.07 1.55 -17.07
C THR A 113 -8.37 0.23 -16.77
N LEU A 114 -7.79 0.07 -15.57
CA LEU A 114 -7.20 -1.20 -15.15
C LEU A 114 -8.25 -2.30 -14.97
N TYR A 115 -9.42 -1.98 -14.39
CA TYR A 115 -10.51 -2.96 -14.26
C TYR A 115 -11.07 -3.44 -15.60
N LYS A 116 -10.90 -2.66 -16.67
CA LYS A 116 -11.32 -3.00 -18.03
C LYS A 116 -10.32 -3.89 -18.77
N LEU A 117 -9.18 -4.24 -18.17
CA LEU A 117 -8.20 -5.12 -18.81
C LEU A 117 -8.79 -6.54 -18.99
N PRO A 118 -8.73 -7.11 -20.21
CA PRO A 118 -9.42 -8.37 -20.53
C PRO A 118 -8.91 -9.60 -19.77
N ILE A 119 -7.66 -9.60 -19.31
CA ILE A 119 -7.04 -10.72 -18.61
C ILE A 119 -6.94 -10.44 -17.12
N THR A 120 -6.27 -9.35 -16.74
CA THR A 120 -5.96 -9.04 -15.34
C THR A 120 -6.97 -8.13 -14.65
N GLY A 121 -7.86 -7.47 -15.39
CA GLY A 121 -8.72 -6.41 -14.85
C GLY A 121 -9.69 -6.88 -13.78
N VAL A 122 -10.33 -8.03 -14.00
CA VAL A 122 -11.25 -8.65 -13.02
C VAL A 122 -10.51 -9.04 -11.73
N GLN A 123 -9.29 -9.55 -11.85
CA GLN A 123 -8.47 -9.95 -10.70
C GLN A 123 -8.06 -8.72 -9.88
N ILE A 124 -7.66 -7.64 -10.55
CA ILE A 124 -7.30 -6.36 -9.91
C ILE A 124 -8.53 -5.79 -9.16
N GLN A 125 -9.71 -5.84 -9.77
CA GLN A 125 -10.95 -5.38 -9.11
C GLN A 125 -11.26 -6.19 -7.86
N GLN A 126 -11.22 -7.53 -7.95
CA GLN A 126 -11.50 -8.42 -6.82
C GLN A 126 -10.53 -8.21 -5.65
N GLN A 127 -9.24 -7.95 -5.93
CA GLN A 127 -8.26 -7.66 -4.89
C GLN A 127 -8.57 -6.35 -4.16
N VAL A 128 -8.94 -5.30 -4.89
CA VAL A 128 -9.30 -4.00 -4.28
C VAL A 128 -10.57 -4.11 -3.44
N GLU A 129 -11.60 -4.80 -3.95
CA GLU A 129 -12.82 -5.05 -3.18
C GLU A 129 -12.54 -5.88 -1.92
N GLY A 130 -11.69 -6.91 -2.01
CA GLY A 130 -11.29 -7.72 -0.87
C GLY A 130 -10.58 -6.93 0.24
N ILE A 131 -9.75 -5.95 -0.12
CA ILE A 131 -9.12 -5.04 0.84
C ILE A 131 -10.17 -4.16 1.53
N ARG A 132 -11.11 -3.58 0.78
CA ARG A 132 -12.20 -2.76 1.35
C ARG A 132 -13.04 -3.53 2.36
N PHE A 133 -13.42 -4.77 2.05
CA PHE A 133 -14.17 -5.62 2.98
C PHE A 133 -13.37 -5.99 4.23
N SER A 134 -12.04 -6.12 4.12
CA SER A 134 -11.16 -6.34 5.26
C SER A 134 -11.13 -5.10 6.17
N GLU A 135 -10.95 -3.91 5.59
CA GLU A 135 -10.93 -2.64 6.31
C GLU A 135 -12.27 -2.33 7.00
N GLU A 136 -13.40 -2.64 6.36
CA GLU A 136 -14.74 -2.53 6.97
C GLU A 136 -14.91 -3.45 8.19
N LYS A 137 -14.35 -4.67 8.15
CA LYS A 137 -14.35 -5.57 9.32
C LYS A 137 -13.43 -5.09 10.44
N HIS A 138 -12.34 -4.38 10.11
CA HIS A 138 -11.40 -3.84 11.09
C HIS A 138 -11.85 -2.50 11.70
N THR A 139 -12.59 -1.69 10.95
CA THR A 139 -13.20 -0.43 11.45
C THR A 139 -14.31 -0.70 12.45
N TYR A 140 -15.08 -1.79 12.31
CA TYR A 140 -16.08 -2.22 13.29
C TYR A 140 -15.49 -2.62 14.67
N LYS A 141 -14.17 -2.73 14.80
CA LYS A 141 -13.46 -3.03 16.06
C LYS A 141 -12.92 -1.80 16.79
N ARG A 142 -13.19 -0.57 16.33
CA ARG A 142 -12.81 0.62 17.10
C ARG A 142 -13.93 1.00 18.08
N GLU A 143 -13.50 1.10 19.34
CA GLU A 143 -14.24 1.51 20.54
C GLU A 143 -15.44 0.63 20.92
N LYS A 144 -15.16 -0.39 21.73
CA LYS A 144 -16.18 -0.97 22.61
C LYS A 144 -16.26 -0.14 23.87
N HIS A 145 -17.41 0.46 24.14
CA HIS A 145 -17.73 0.97 25.47
C HIS A 145 -17.80 -0.22 26.43
N ILE A 146 -16.78 -0.36 27.30
CA ILE A 146 -16.76 -1.38 28.34
C ILE A 146 -17.23 -0.72 29.62
N GLU A 147 -18.42 -1.11 30.09
CA GLU A 147 -18.83 -0.76 31.44
C GLU A 147 -17.92 -1.49 32.44
N LEU A 148 -17.10 -0.72 33.14
CA LEU A 148 -16.20 -1.28 34.14
C LEU A 148 -17.02 -1.88 35.29
N PRO A 149 -16.67 -3.09 35.76
CA PRO A 149 -17.34 -3.68 36.92
C PRO A 149 -17.22 -2.77 38.14
N ALA A 150 -18.28 -2.69 38.95
CA ALA A 150 -18.40 -1.71 40.06
C ALA A 150 -17.19 -1.64 41.00
N ARG A 151 -16.46 -2.76 41.17
CA ARG A 151 -15.21 -2.82 41.94
C ARG A 151 -14.06 -2.04 41.28
N ALA A 152 -13.90 -2.13 39.96
CA ALA A 152 -12.89 -1.39 39.21
C ALA A 152 -13.21 0.11 39.12
N ALA A 153 -14.49 0.47 39.00
CA ALA A 153 -14.95 1.87 39.01
C ALA A 153 -14.75 2.58 40.37
N SER A 154 -14.59 1.81 41.44
CA SER A 154 -14.40 2.35 42.80
C SER A 154 -12.94 2.66 43.17
N SER A 155 -11.99 2.24 42.33
CA SER A 155 -10.56 2.51 42.52
C SER A 155 -10.27 4.01 42.50
N LYS A 156 -9.40 4.47 43.40
CA LYS A 156 -9.00 5.88 43.51
C LYS A 156 -8.48 6.43 42.17
N VAL A 157 -7.65 5.64 41.48
CA VAL A 157 -7.08 5.97 40.16
C VAL A 157 -8.18 6.16 39.11
N MET A 158 -9.23 5.34 39.16
CA MET A 158 -10.32 5.41 38.18
C MET A 158 -11.27 6.59 38.44
N LYS A 159 -11.43 6.99 39.71
CA LYS A 159 -12.20 8.19 40.08
C LYS A 159 -11.50 9.47 39.61
N GLU A 160 -10.17 9.52 39.73
CA GLU A 160 -9.35 10.64 39.23
C GLU A 160 -9.42 10.74 37.70
N LEU A 161 -9.27 9.63 36.98
CA LEU A 161 -9.46 9.57 35.53
C LEU A 161 -10.86 10.03 35.09
N LYS A 162 -11.91 9.56 35.78
CA LYS A 162 -13.29 9.99 35.49
C LYS A 162 -13.48 11.49 35.68
N HIS A 163 -12.92 12.06 36.74
CA HIS A 163 -12.99 13.50 36.98
C HIS A 163 -12.33 14.28 35.85
N ILE A 164 -11.12 13.88 35.42
CA ILE A 164 -10.36 14.57 34.36
C ILE A 164 -11.13 14.56 33.03
N VAL A 165 -11.68 13.40 32.65
CA VAL A 165 -12.47 13.25 31.41
C VAL A 165 -13.73 14.11 31.46
N SER A 166 -14.46 14.12 32.58
CA SER A 166 -15.69 14.93 32.73
C SER A 166 -15.44 16.45 32.79
N THR A 167 -14.24 16.89 33.21
CA THR A 167 -13.85 18.32 33.12
C THR A 167 -13.49 18.77 31.71
N HIS A 168 -13.11 17.84 30.81
CA HIS A 168 -12.78 18.17 29.42
C HIS A 168 -13.98 18.17 28.47
N GLU A 169 -15.10 17.52 28.83
CA GLU A 169 -16.33 17.53 28.02
C GLU A 169 -17.21 18.79 28.22
N ASN A 170 -16.86 19.68 29.17
CA ASN A 170 -17.64 20.88 29.50
C ASN A 170 -16.95 22.22 29.10
N ASN A 171 -15.97 22.18 28.19
CA ASN A 171 -15.35 23.37 27.58
C ASN A 171 -15.49 23.34 26.06
#